data_AF-A0A3D1TG41-F1
#
_entry.id   AF-A0A3D1TG41-F1
#
_cell.length_a   1.000
_cell.length_b   1.000
_cell.length_c   1.000
_cell.angle_alpha   90.00
_cell.angle_beta   90.00
_cell.angle_gamma   90.00
#
_symmetry.space_group_name_H-M   'P 1'
#
loop_
_entity.id
_entity.type
_entity.pdbx_description
1 polymer ?
#
loop_
_entity_poly.entity_id
_entity_poly.type
_entity_poly.pdbx_seq_one_letter_code
_entity_poly.pdbx_strand_id
1 'polypeptide(L)'
;MSNLKFHQHSTLLVLVCTVALLMSQPRPMVHAAQAPEPGALTITEVLFDPPNDLPGDANRDGVRHTTQDEFIELQNTTDEPLDLSGVWITDIAVEPAGGKDAFEIPEGTILPAGQALIL
;
A
#
# COMPACT_ATOMS: atom_id res chain seq x y z
N MET A 1 -34.10 -50.63 38.79
CA MET A 1 -32.91 -51.44 39.10
C MET A 1 -32.03 -51.41 37.85
N SER A 2 -31.18 -50.39 37.69
CA SER A 2 -29.78 -50.32 38.15
C SER A 2 -28.83 -51.12 37.26
N ASN A 3 -28.12 -50.48 36.33
CA ASN A 3 -26.80 -49.90 36.61
C ASN A 3 -26.11 -49.36 35.35
N LEU A 4 -25.69 -48.12 35.50
CA LEU A 4 -24.68 -47.36 34.77
C LEU A 4 -23.35 -48.14 34.69
N LYS A 5 -22.67 -48.12 33.54
CA LYS A 5 -21.25 -48.47 33.42
C LYS A 5 -20.49 -47.37 32.66
N PHE A 6 -19.33 -47.04 33.24
CA PHE A 6 -18.39 -45.94 32.98
C PHE A 6 -17.87 -45.91 31.53
N HIS A 7 -17.88 -44.75 30.87
CA HIS A 7 -16.78 -43.75 30.75
C HIS A 7 -15.54 -44.25 30.00
N GLN A 8 -15.39 -43.82 28.73
CA GLN A 8 -14.09 -43.64 28.06
C GLN A 8 -14.09 -42.37 27.18
N HIS A 9 -13.15 -41.49 27.52
CA HIS A 9 -12.44 -40.43 26.77
C HIS A 9 -12.90 -40.06 25.34
N SER A 10 -13.16 -38.77 25.11
CA SER A 10 -12.22 -37.91 24.38
C SER A 10 -12.76 -36.50 24.12
N THR A 11 -12.09 -35.54 24.75
CA THR A 11 -12.11 -34.12 24.43
C THR A 11 -11.41 -33.91 23.09
N LEU A 12 -12.16 -33.65 22.01
CA LEU A 12 -11.63 -33.10 20.77
C LEU A 12 -12.77 -32.34 20.07
N LEU A 13 -13.04 -31.11 20.50
CA LEU A 13 -12.58 -29.91 19.81
C LEU A 13 -13.02 -29.90 18.34
N VAL A 14 -14.19 -29.28 18.10
CA VAL A 14 -14.52 -28.40 16.97
C VAL A 14 -13.46 -28.39 15.85
N LEU A 15 -13.46 -29.42 14.99
CA LEU A 15 -12.57 -29.50 13.82
C LEU A 15 -13.27 -30.12 12.62
N VAL A 16 -14.52 -29.72 12.38
CA VAL A 16 -15.25 -30.10 11.15
C VAL A 16 -15.70 -28.85 10.36
N CYS A 17 -15.40 -27.64 10.82
CA CYS A 17 -15.77 -26.40 10.11
C CYS A 17 -14.66 -25.76 9.23
N THR A 18 -13.45 -26.33 9.11
CA THR A 18 -12.32 -25.60 8.49
C THR A 18 -11.88 -26.08 7.10
N VAL A 19 -12.41 -27.17 6.56
CA VAL A 19 -11.89 -27.73 5.28
C VAL A 19 -12.77 -27.43 4.06
N ALA A 20 -13.98 -26.88 4.25
CA ALA A 20 -14.89 -26.53 3.14
C ALA A 20 -14.91 -25.02 2.81
N LEU A 21 -13.83 -24.27 3.09
CA LEU A 21 -13.72 -22.84 2.81
C LEU A 21 -12.51 -22.47 1.93
N LEU A 22 -11.98 -23.40 1.12
CA LEU A 22 -10.82 -23.17 0.25
C LEU A 22 -11.13 -23.20 -1.26
N MET A 23 -12.37 -22.94 -1.64
CA MET A 23 -12.72 -22.54 -3.01
C MET A 23 -13.21 -21.09 -2.93
N SER A 24 -12.30 -20.16 -3.25
CA SER A 24 -12.54 -18.74 -3.58
C SER A 24 -13.88 -18.19 -3.10
N GLN A 25 -13.94 -17.73 -1.86
CA GLN A 25 -15.02 -16.82 -1.48
C GLN A 25 -14.87 -15.60 -2.39
N PRO A 26 -15.88 -15.18 -3.18
CA PRO A 26 -15.80 -13.92 -3.88
C PRO A 26 -15.67 -12.83 -2.81
N ARG A 27 -14.47 -12.26 -2.71
CA ARG A 27 -14.20 -11.08 -1.88
C ARG A 27 -15.25 -10.05 -2.28
N PRO A 28 -16.12 -9.57 -1.36
CA PRO A 28 -16.94 -8.42 -1.67
C PRO A 28 -15.98 -7.30 -2.11
N MET A 29 -16.16 -6.81 -3.32
CA MET A 29 -15.30 -5.79 -3.94
C MET A 29 -15.53 -4.42 -3.30
N VAL A 30 -15.13 -4.29 -2.04
CA VAL A 30 -14.72 -3.05 -1.37
C VAL A 30 -13.79 -3.46 -0.22
N HIS A 31 -12.55 -3.86 -0.53
CA HIS A 31 -11.53 -3.81 0.52
C HIS A 31 -11.20 -2.34 0.74
N ALA A 32 -11.34 -1.90 1.99
CA ALA A 32 -10.83 -0.58 2.38
C ALA A 32 -9.34 -0.50 2.02
N ALA A 33 -8.88 0.69 1.62
CA ALA A 33 -7.49 0.91 1.32
C ALA A 33 -6.62 0.55 2.54
N GLN A 34 -5.50 -0.13 2.27
CA GLN A 34 -4.62 -0.70 3.28
C GLN A 34 -3.39 0.19 3.43
N ALA A 35 -2.79 0.25 4.62
CA ALA A 35 -1.48 0.87 4.75
C ALA A 35 -0.45 0.10 3.90
N PRO A 36 0.55 0.77 3.30
CA PRO A 36 1.58 0.10 2.52
C PRO A 36 2.50 -0.73 3.43
N GLU A 37 2.65 -2.01 3.10
CA GLU A 37 3.68 -2.88 3.67
C GLU A 37 5.02 -2.69 2.94
N PRO A 38 6.17 -3.07 3.54
CA PRO A 38 7.45 -3.04 2.85
C PRO A 38 7.40 -3.77 1.49
N GLY A 39 7.74 -3.04 0.43
CA GLY A 39 7.72 -3.55 -0.96
C GLY A 39 6.40 -3.37 -1.71
N ALA A 40 5.36 -2.77 -1.11
CA ALA A 40 4.10 -2.48 -1.79
C ALA A 40 4.18 -1.28 -2.76
N LEU A 41 5.19 -0.42 -2.57
CA LEU A 41 5.46 0.76 -3.40
C LEU A 41 6.83 0.64 -4.06
N THR A 42 6.90 1.02 -5.32
CA THR A 42 8.16 1.12 -6.08
C THR A 42 8.29 2.52 -6.67
N ILE A 43 9.47 3.11 -6.57
CA ILE A 43 9.80 4.31 -7.36
C ILE A 43 10.09 3.84 -8.79
N THR A 44 9.25 4.22 -9.73
CA THR A 44 9.36 3.82 -11.14
C THR A 44 10.04 4.89 -11.99
N GLU A 45 9.94 6.16 -11.61
CA GLU A 45 10.60 7.26 -12.28
C GLU A 45 11.06 8.32 -11.27
N VAL A 46 12.19 8.95 -11.59
CA VAL A 46 12.69 10.15 -10.91
C VAL A 46 13.12 11.12 -12.00
N LEU A 47 12.46 12.27 -12.09
CA LEU A 47 12.88 13.38 -12.91
C LEU A 47 13.48 14.46 -12.02
N PHE A 48 14.80 14.48 -11.86
CA PHE A 48 15.52 15.48 -11.05
C PHE A 48 16.21 16.57 -11.88
N ASP A 49 16.28 16.41 -13.21
CA ASP A 49 16.87 17.41 -14.10
C ASP A 49 16.00 17.50 -15.35
N PRO A 50 14.90 18.29 -15.28
CA PRO A 50 14.00 18.43 -16.40
C PRO A 50 14.74 18.92 -17.65
N PRO A 51 14.46 18.37 -18.85
CA PRO A 51 15.08 18.82 -20.10
C PRO A 51 15.07 20.34 -20.27
N ASN A 52 15.98 20.86 -21.09
CA ASN A 52 15.94 22.27 -21.45
C ASN A 52 14.72 22.57 -22.33
N ASP A 53 14.30 23.84 -22.32
CA ASP A 53 13.18 24.38 -23.09
C ASP A 53 11.83 23.69 -22.76
N LEU A 54 10.84 23.85 -23.63
CA LEU A 54 9.47 23.35 -23.42
C LEU A 54 9.34 21.85 -23.10
N PRO A 55 10.19 20.93 -23.60
CA PRO A 55 10.11 19.53 -23.21
C PRO A 55 10.34 19.26 -21.71
N GLY A 56 10.94 20.21 -20.97
CA GLY A 56 11.12 20.11 -19.52
C GLY A 56 10.00 20.72 -18.69
N ASP A 57 8.93 21.23 -19.30
CA ASP A 57 7.70 21.63 -18.60
C ASP A 57 6.87 20.38 -18.29
N ALA A 58 7.32 19.62 -17.30
CA ALA A 58 6.72 18.34 -16.91
C ALA A 58 5.35 18.53 -16.25
N ASN A 59 5.17 19.62 -15.50
CA ASN A 59 3.89 19.94 -14.84
C ASN A 59 2.88 20.60 -15.81
N ARG A 60 3.33 21.01 -17.00
CA ARG A 60 2.53 21.58 -18.10
C ARG A 60 1.85 22.89 -17.77
N ASP A 61 2.49 23.73 -16.97
CA ASP A 61 2.00 25.08 -16.66
C ASP A 61 2.35 26.11 -17.75
N GLY A 62 3.13 25.71 -18.76
CA GLY A 62 3.56 26.53 -19.89
C GLY A 62 4.92 27.20 -19.68
N VAL A 63 5.59 26.98 -18.54
CA VAL A 63 6.89 27.55 -18.22
C VAL A 63 7.81 26.44 -17.70
N ARG A 64 8.95 26.26 -18.37
CA ARG A 64 9.96 25.33 -17.86
C ARG A 64 10.72 25.90 -16.66
N HIS A 65 10.71 25.16 -15.56
CA HIS A 65 11.38 25.41 -14.29
C HIS A 65 12.36 24.27 -13.95
N THR A 66 13.48 24.61 -13.30
CA THR A 66 14.47 23.57 -12.91
C THR A 66 13.98 22.70 -11.78
N THR A 67 13.10 23.22 -10.93
CA THR A 67 12.67 22.54 -9.69
C THR A 67 11.18 22.27 -9.61
N GLN A 68 10.34 23.07 -10.29
CA GLN A 68 8.88 22.88 -10.25
C GLN A 68 8.39 21.84 -11.26
N ASP A 69 9.28 21.40 -12.15
CA ASP A 69 9.05 20.32 -13.11
C ASP A 69 9.77 19.03 -12.71
N GLU A 70 10.40 19.00 -11.54
CA GLU A 70 10.94 17.77 -10.96
C GLU A 70 9.79 16.95 -10.38
N PHE A 71 9.87 15.62 -10.48
CA PHE A 71 8.89 14.74 -9.84
C PHE A 71 9.48 13.37 -9.51
N ILE A 72 8.78 12.63 -8.66
CA ILE A 72 8.95 11.19 -8.49
C ILE A 72 7.65 10.46 -8.84
N GLU A 73 7.77 9.28 -9.45
CA GLU A 73 6.63 8.40 -9.69
C GLU A 73 6.68 7.22 -8.74
N LEU A 74 5.61 7.03 -7.97
CA LEU A 74 5.39 5.89 -7.09
C LEU A 74 4.33 4.97 -7.67
N GLN A 75 4.66 3.70 -7.89
CA GLN A 75 3.71 2.69 -8.33
C GLN A 75 3.30 1.79 -7.16
N ASN A 76 1.98 1.60 -7.00
CA ASN A 76 1.42 0.53 -6.18
C ASN A 76 1.53 -0.80 -6.95
N THR A 77 2.37 -1.71 -6.47
CA THR A 77 2.61 -3.00 -7.12
C THR A 77 1.66 -4.10 -6.66
N THR A 78 0.72 -3.79 -5.77
CA THR A 78 -0.24 -4.74 -5.20
C THR A 78 -1.53 -4.81 -6.03
N ASP A 79 -2.37 -5.79 -5.72
CA ASP A 79 -3.70 -5.99 -6.31
C ASP A 79 -4.83 -5.33 -5.51
N GLU A 80 -4.51 -4.53 -4.48
CA GLU A 80 -5.46 -3.84 -3.62
C GLU A 80 -5.11 -2.33 -3.53
N PRO A 81 -6.08 -1.44 -3.22
CA PRO A 81 -5.80 -0.02 -3.00
C PRO A 81 -4.96 0.20 -1.74
N LEU A 82 -4.03 1.15 -1.81
CA LEU A 82 -3.20 1.58 -0.67
C LEU A 82 -3.65 2.95 -0.17
N ASP A 83 -3.72 3.11 1.15
CA ASP A 83 -3.86 4.40 1.82
C ASP A 83 -2.47 4.93 2.16
N LEU A 84 -2.09 6.01 1.50
CA LEU A 84 -0.77 6.64 1.61
C LEU A 84 -0.77 7.83 2.57
N SER A 85 -1.86 8.06 3.30
CA SER A 85 -1.98 9.14 4.26
C SER A 85 -0.83 9.13 5.28
N GLY A 86 -0.08 10.24 5.37
CA GLY A 86 1.01 10.40 6.34
C GLY A 86 2.27 9.57 6.04
N VAL A 87 2.35 8.94 4.86
CA VAL A 87 3.56 8.24 4.41
C VAL A 87 4.65 9.26 4.13
N TRP A 88 5.85 9.01 4.67
CA TRP A 88 7.00 9.87 4.46
C TRP A 88 7.91 9.33 3.35
N ILE A 89 8.38 10.22 2.49
CA ILE A 89 9.43 9.97 1.51
C ILE A 89 10.66 10.77 1.94
N THR A 90 11.79 10.08 2.07
CA THR A 90 13.04 10.69 2.56
C THR A 90 14.24 9.96 1.96
N ASP A 91 15.33 10.69 1.76
CA ASP A 91 16.64 10.17 1.35
C ASP A 91 17.40 9.50 2.51
N ILE A 92 16.96 9.70 3.75
CA ILE A 92 17.57 9.11 4.95
C ILE A 92 16.48 8.46 5.79
N ALA A 93 16.59 7.14 5.98
CA ALA A 93 15.79 6.44 6.98
C ALA A 93 16.24 6.88 8.39
N VAL A 94 15.55 7.86 8.96
CA VAL A 94 15.69 8.29 10.36
C VAL A 94 14.53 7.76 11.18
N GLU A 95 14.81 7.37 12.41
CA GLU A 95 13.79 7.00 13.40
C GLU A 95 13.72 8.09 14.49
N PRO A 96 12.52 8.63 14.81
CA PRO A 96 11.25 8.37 14.14
C PRO A 96 11.22 8.91 12.69
N ALA A 97 10.41 8.28 11.83
CA ALA A 97 10.19 8.71 10.46
C ALA A 97 9.78 10.20 10.38
N GLY A 98 10.18 10.89 9.30
CA GLY A 98 9.83 12.31 9.07
C GLY A 98 10.92 13.32 9.44
N GLY A 99 12.17 13.09 9.02
CA GLY A 99 13.25 14.07 9.17
C GLY A 99 12.94 15.43 8.52
N LYS A 100 13.76 16.45 8.79
CA LYS A 100 13.50 17.85 8.38
C LYS A 100 13.22 18.09 6.88
N ASP A 101 13.63 17.17 6.02
CA ASP A 101 13.49 17.26 4.56
C ASP A 101 12.58 16.15 3.99
N ALA A 102 11.87 15.41 4.84
CA ALA A 102 10.95 14.38 4.38
C ALA A 102 9.69 15.02 3.78
N PHE A 103 9.22 14.44 2.68
CA PHE A 103 7.95 14.78 2.08
C PHE A 103 6.85 13.90 2.69
N GLU A 104 5.81 14.52 3.25
CA GLU A 104 4.63 13.82 3.74
C GLU A 104 3.59 13.74 2.62
N ILE A 105 3.15 12.53 2.30
CA ILE A 105 2.00 12.34 1.41
C ILE A 105 0.73 12.82 2.14
N PRO A 106 -0.07 13.73 1.53
CA PRO A 106 -1.24 14.30 2.18
C PRO A 106 -2.25 13.25 2.66
N GLU A 107 -2.90 13.54 3.78
CA GLU A 107 -4.03 12.78 4.31
C GLU A 107 -5.13 12.58 3.27
N GLY A 108 -5.72 11.38 3.24
CA GLY A 108 -6.75 10.98 2.28
C GLY A 108 -6.22 10.55 0.91
N THR A 109 -4.91 10.42 0.73
CA THR A 109 -4.31 9.96 -0.53
C THR A 109 -4.48 8.45 -0.67
N ILE A 110 -5.40 8.01 -1.53
CA ILE A 110 -5.58 6.59 -1.87
C ILE A 110 -4.96 6.31 -3.23
N LEU A 111 -4.01 5.38 -3.29
CA LEU A 111 -3.39 4.91 -4.52
C LEU A 111 -4.00 3.56 -4.94
N PRO A 112 -4.82 3.51 -6.02
CA PRO A 112 -5.45 2.26 -6.46
C PRO A 112 -4.43 1.19 -6.88
N ALA A 113 -4.88 -0.07 -6.89
CA ALA A 113 -4.09 -1.22 -7.32
C ALA A 113 -3.45 -1.00 -8.70
N GLY A 114 -2.14 -1.25 -8.83
CA GLY A 114 -1.40 -1.14 -10.08
C GLY A 114 -1.27 0.29 -10.65
N GLN A 115 -1.75 1.32 -9.96
CA GLN A 115 -1.67 2.71 -10.43
C GLN A 115 -0.40 3.40 -9.92
N ALA A 116 -0.06 4.50 -10.58
CA ALA A 116 1.05 5.36 -10.22
C ALA A 116 0.54 6.70 -9.64
N LEU A 117 1.32 7.25 -8.72
CA LEU A 117 1.18 8.59 -8.16
C LEU A 117 2.40 9.41 -8.57
N ILE A 118 2.16 10.57 -9.17
CA ILE A 118 3.19 11.58 -9.46
C ILE A 118 3.17 12.60 -8.33
N LEU A 119 4.33 12.83 -7.73
CA LEU A 119 4.54 13.76 -6.62
C LEU A 119 5.42 14.93 -7.04
#